data_AF-A0A1I4HF81-F1
#
_entry.id   AF-A0A1I4HF81-F1
#
_cell.length_a   1.000
_cell.length_b   1.000
_cell.length_c   1.000
_cell.angle_alpha   90.00
_cell.angle_beta   90.00
_cell.angle_gamma   90.00
#
_symmetry.space_group_name_H-M   'P 1'
#
loop_
_entity.id
_entity.type
_entity.pdbx_description
1 polymer ?
#
loop_
_entity_poly.entity_id
_entity_poly.type
_entity_poly.pdbx_seq_one_letter_code
_entity_poly.pdbx_strand_id
1 'polypeptide(L)'
;MKTIKESYNELLAAKTKYANLQTQQSAVQSKEISAGHDISNLRFDLVKIEKRHTQIEKLFIRGEIDEAELAASKAKLKDLHERIDEAQRMKELAASAIPDINAEIRDTVDQSRAATRNYCMGVKQQIIDSIDDKIRKTLIEAYAAVKIPGEYSIHGETNWTKFITEVFPEPVAPDVKKAIDEFKAEHKI
;
A
#
# COMPACT_ATOMS: atom_id res chain seq x y z
N MET A 1 4.44 -6.20 -26.13
CA MET A 1 4.35 -6.95 -24.87
C MET A 1 5.50 -6.49 -24.00
N LYS A 2 5.28 -6.09 -22.73
CA LYS A 2 6.38 -5.66 -21.85
C LYS A 2 7.33 -6.83 -21.62
N THR A 3 8.62 -6.54 -21.51
CA THR A 3 9.61 -7.58 -21.18
C THR A 3 9.46 -8.00 -19.70
N ILE A 4 9.98 -9.18 -19.35
CA ILE A 4 10.03 -9.65 -17.95
C ILE A 4 10.79 -8.63 -17.08
N LYS A 5 11.89 -8.09 -17.61
CA LYS A 5 12.71 -7.08 -16.94
C LYS A 5 11.92 -5.78 -16.69
N GLU A 6 11.18 -5.29 -17.69
CA GLU A 6 10.30 -4.11 -17.53
C GLU A 6 9.23 -4.35 -16.47
N SER A 7 8.56 -5.50 -16.52
CA SER A 7 7.50 -5.86 -15.57
C SER A 7 8.03 -6.00 -14.14
N TYR A 8 9.25 -6.52 -13.98
CA TYR A 8 9.95 -6.61 -12.69
C TYR A 8 10.31 -5.23 -12.13
N ASN A 9 10.82 -4.34 -12.98
CA ASN A 9 11.16 -2.98 -12.57
C ASN A 9 9.90 -2.20 -12.14
N GLU A 10 8.77 -2.37 -12.84
CA GLU A 10 7.49 -1.78 -12.45
C GLU A 10 7.00 -2.29 -11.09
N LEU A 11 7.16 -3.59 -10.82
CA LEU A 11 6.85 -4.18 -9.53
C LEU A 11 7.71 -3.57 -8.41
N LEU A 12 9.03 -3.47 -8.62
CA LEU A 12 9.94 -2.86 -7.65
C LEU A 12 9.57 -1.39 -7.39
N ALA A 13 9.31 -0.62 -8.45
CA ALA A 13 8.90 0.78 -8.33
C ALA A 13 7.59 0.91 -7.54
N ALA A 14 6.60 0.06 -7.79
CA ALA A 14 5.34 0.05 -7.05
C ALA A 14 5.54 -0.31 -5.57
N LYS A 15 6.38 -1.31 -5.26
CA LYS A 15 6.73 -1.67 -3.86
C LYS A 15 7.42 -0.52 -3.13
N THR A 16 8.39 0.13 -3.76
CA THR A 16 9.08 1.30 -3.18
C THR A 16 8.13 2.47 -2.98
N LYS A 17 7.30 2.78 -3.98
CA LYS A 17 6.29 3.85 -3.87
C LYS A 17 5.32 3.59 -2.72
N TYR A 18 4.83 2.35 -2.59
CA TYR A 18 3.92 1.96 -1.51
C TYR A 18 4.56 2.17 -0.13
N ALA A 19 5.80 1.73 0.07
CA ALA A 19 6.51 1.92 1.35
C ALA A 19 6.71 3.42 1.69
N ASN A 20 7.03 4.23 0.69
CA ASN A 20 7.15 5.68 0.87
C ASN A 20 5.80 6.32 1.25
N LEU A 21 4.72 5.93 0.57
CA LEU A 21 3.38 6.44 0.87
C LEU A 21 2.90 6.03 2.28
N GLN A 22 3.21 4.81 2.73
CA GLN A 22 2.92 4.39 4.11
C GLN A 22 3.67 5.27 5.13
N THR A 23 4.95 5.55 4.87
CA THR A 23 5.75 6.43 5.73
C THR A 23 5.17 7.85 5.78
N GLN A 24 4.77 8.39 4.62
CA GLN A 24 4.13 9.71 4.54
C GLN A 24 2.79 9.73 5.28
N GLN A 25 1.96 8.70 5.12
CA GLN A 25 0.69 8.55 5.81
C GLN A 25 0.87 8.59 7.33
N SER A 26 1.78 7.77 7.87
CA SER A 26 2.07 7.75 9.31
C SER A 26 2.60 9.10 9.82
N ALA A 27 3.43 9.79 9.02
CA ALA A 27 3.94 11.11 9.38
C ALA A 27 2.83 12.16 9.44
N VAL A 28 1.89 12.17 8.48
CA VAL A 28 0.76 13.10 8.47
C VAL A 28 -0.21 12.81 9.61
N GLN A 29 -0.53 11.54 9.87
CA GLN A 29 -1.36 11.14 11.01
C GLN A 29 -0.74 11.56 12.35
N SER A 30 0.57 11.41 12.50
CA SER A 30 1.28 11.86 13.70
C SER A 30 1.17 13.37 13.90
N LYS A 31 1.25 14.15 12.81
CA LYS A 31 1.04 15.61 12.85
C LYS A 31 -0.39 15.98 13.23
N GLU A 32 -1.38 15.28 12.69
CA GLU A 32 -2.81 15.49 13.04
C GLU A 32 -3.05 15.27 14.54
N ILE A 33 -2.52 14.16 15.08
CA ILE A 33 -2.64 13.82 16.51
C ILE A 33 -1.92 14.86 17.36
N SER A 34 -0.69 15.24 17.00
CA SER A 34 0.08 16.26 17.71
C SER A 34 -0.65 17.60 17.76
N ALA A 35 -1.17 18.07 16.61
CA ALA A 35 -1.95 19.30 16.56
C ALA A 35 -3.21 19.20 17.43
N GLY A 36 -3.86 18.03 17.48
CA GLY A 36 -4.98 17.76 18.39
C GLY A 36 -4.62 17.87 19.87
N HIS A 37 -3.43 17.40 20.27
CA HIS A 37 -2.91 17.57 21.63
C HIS A 37 -2.56 19.03 21.93
N ASP A 38 -1.92 19.73 20.98
CA ASP A 38 -1.56 21.13 21.13
C ASP A 38 -2.80 22.01 21.32
N ILE A 39 -3.85 21.81 20.53
CA ILE A 39 -5.13 22.51 20.69
C ILE A 39 -5.71 22.28 22.09
N SER A 40 -5.69 21.03 22.59
CA SER A 40 -6.21 20.71 23.92
C SER A 40 -5.44 21.42 25.03
N ASN A 41 -4.10 21.42 24.95
CA ASN A 41 -3.23 22.09 25.91
C ASN A 41 -3.40 23.61 25.87
N LEU A 42 -3.41 24.19 24.67
CA LEU A 42 -3.60 25.63 24.48
C LEU A 42 -4.97 26.11 24.98
N ARG A 43 -6.03 25.34 24.75
CA ARG A 43 -7.37 25.66 25.29
C ARG A 43 -7.40 25.61 26.82
N PHE A 44 -6.71 24.66 27.42
CA PHE A 44 -6.61 24.59 28.88
C PHE A 44 -5.85 25.81 29.46
N ASP A 45 -4.78 26.23 28.80
CA ASP A 45 -4.03 27.43 29.20
C ASP A 45 -4.84 28.71 28.94
N LEU A 46 -5.60 28.78 27.84
CA LEU A 46 -6.49 29.89 27.53
C LEU A 46 -7.47 30.14 28.69
N VAL A 47 -8.16 29.11 29.18
CA VAL A 47 -9.10 29.23 30.31
C VAL A 47 -8.42 29.81 31.56
N LYS A 48 -7.18 29.40 31.85
CA LYS A 48 -6.42 29.94 32.99
C LYS A 48 -6.05 31.41 32.79
N ILE A 49 -5.60 31.77 31.60
CA ILE A 49 -5.19 33.14 31.27
C ILE A 49 -6.39 34.06 31.20
N GLU A 50 -7.55 33.62 30.68
CA GLU A 50 -8.80 34.37 30.70
C GLU A 50 -9.21 34.71 32.13
N LYS A 51 -9.21 33.72 33.03
CA LYS A 51 -9.53 33.94 34.44
C LYS A 51 -8.58 34.96 35.08
N ARG A 52 -7.28 34.89 34.77
CA ARG A 52 -6.28 35.86 35.25
C ARG A 52 -6.47 37.24 34.63
N HIS A 53 -6.82 37.31 33.35
CA HIS A 53 -7.10 38.57 32.67
C HIS A 53 -8.28 39.29 33.30
N THR A 54 -9.38 38.59 33.59
CA THR A 54 -10.53 39.17 34.31
C THR A 54 -10.15 39.69 35.70
N GLN A 55 -9.19 39.07 36.39
CA GLN A 55 -8.67 39.60 37.66
C GLN A 55 -7.87 40.88 37.44
N ILE A 56 -6.99 40.90 36.44
CA ILE A 56 -6.21 42.08 36.05
C ILE A 56 -7.14 43.24 35.67
N GLU A 57 -8.18 43.01 34.88
CA GLU A 57 -9.19 44.03 34.54
C GLU A 57 -9.85 44.63 35.80
N LYS A 58 -10.19 43.79 36.79
CA LYS A 58 -10.75 44.28 38.06
C LYS A 58 -9.78 45.14 38.84
N LEU A 59 -8.51 44.75 38.90
CA LEU A 59 -7.46 45.52 39.58
C LEU A 59 -7.22 46.86 38.87
N PHE A 60 -7.22 46.87 37.53
CA PHE A 60 -7.04 48.07 36.73
C PHE A 60 -8.19 49.07 36.95
N ILE A 61 -9.44 48.60 36.94
CA ILE A 61 -10.62 49.45 37.21
C ILE A 61 -10.56 50.06 38.62
N ARG A 62 -9.95 49.36 39.59
CA ARG A 62 -9.73 49.87 40.95
C ARG A 62 -8.53 50.81 41.07
N GLY A 63 -7.76 51.00 40.00
CA GLY A 63 -6.54 51.80 40.00
C GLY A 63 -5.36 51.14 40.74
N GLU A 64 -5.43 49.83 40.97
CA GLU A 64 -4.40 49.07 41.71
C GLU A 64 -3.23 48.63 40.82
N ILE A 65 -3.42 48.67 39.49
CA ILE A 65 -2.40 48.35 38.48
C ILE A 65 -2.44 49.36 37.33
N ASP A 66 -1.38 49.38 36.53
CA ASP A 66 -1.25 50.30 35.41
C ASP A 66 -1.76 49.72 34.06
N GLU A 67 -1.75 50.56 33.04
CA GLU A 67 -2.17 50.20 31.69
C GLU A 67 -1.22 49.20 31.02
N ALA A 68 0.07 49.20 31.39
CA ALA A 68 1.06 48.30 30.83
C ALA A 68 0.79 46.84 31.24
N GLU A 69 0.43 46.60 32.50
CA GLU A 69 0.05 45.28 32.99
C GLU A 69 -1.24 44.76 32.34
N LEU A 70 -2.23 45.63 32.14
CA LEU A 70 -3.45 45.29 31.41
C LEU A 70 -3.15 44.94 29.94
N ALA A 71 -2.34 45.76 29.26
CA ALA A 71 -1.94 45.55 27.87
C ALA A 71 -1.15 44.24 27.70
N ALA A 72 -0.23 43.93 28.62
CA ALA A 72 0.51 42.67 28.61
C ALA A 72 -0.41 41.45 28.76
N SER A 73 -1.46 41.54 29.58
CA SER A 73 -2.45 40.47 29.70
C SER A 73 -3.29 40.29 28.43
N LYS A 74 -3.69 41.38 27.75
CA LYS A 74 -4.40 41.32 26.47
C LYS A 74 -3.53 40.68 25.38
N ALA A 75 -2.26 41.05 25.32
CA ALA A 75 -1.30 40.49 24.37
C ALA A 75 -1.16 38.97 24.53
N LYS A 76 -1.10 38.47 25.78
CA LYS A 76 -1.06 37.02 26.06
C LYS A 76 -2.33 36.29 25.62
N LEU A 77 -3.51 36.87 25.83
CA LEU A 77 -4.76 36.28 25.32
C LEU A 77 -4.78 36.23 23.80
N LYS A 78 -4.32 37.29 23.13
CA LYS A 78 -4.24 37.34 21.68
C LYS A 78 -3.29 36.28 21.13
N ASP A 79 -2.08 36.16 21.68
CA ASP A 79 -1.11 35.13 21.31
C ASP A 79 -1.68 33.71 21.44
N LEU A 80 -2.38 33.42 22.54
CA LEU A 80 -2.99 32.10 22.73
C LEU A 80 -4.09 31.79 21.71
N HIS A 81 -4.94 32.76 21.38
CA HIS A 81 -5.95 32.58 20.34
C HIS A 81 -5.30 32.32 18.97
N GLU A 82 -4.31 33.12 18.58
CA GLU A 82 -3.59 32.96 17.31
C GLU A 82 -2.92 31.58 17.22
N ARG A 83 -2.34 31.09 18.31
CA ARG A 83 -1.73 29.75 18.37
C ARG A 83 -2.76 28.62 18.29
N ILE A 84 -3.95 28.80 18.87
CA ILE A 84 -5.05 27.83 18.74
C ILE A 84 -5.53 27.77 17.29
N ASP A 85 -5.73 28.92 16.65
CA ASP A 85 -6.20 29.00 15.27
C ASP A 85 -5.19 28.34 14.31
N GLU A 86 -3.90 28.60 14.49
CA GLU A 86 -2.85 27.96 13.67
C GLU A 86 -2.79 26.44 13.92
N ALA A 87 -2.89 25.99 15.17
CA ALA A 87 -2.93 24.56 15.47
C ALA A 87 -4.17 23.86 14.88
N GLN A 88 -5.33 24.53 14.89
CA GLN A 88 -6.55 24.05 14.23
C GLN A 88 -6.37 23.94 12.72
N ARG A 89 -5.84 24.98 12.08
CA ARG A 89 -5.53 24.98 10.65
C ARG A 89 -4.58 23.83 10.29
N MET A 90 -3.53 23.62 11.07
CA MET A 90 -2.58 22.52 10.84
C MET A 90 -3.24 21.15 10.97
N LYS A 91 -4.14 20.98 11.95
CA LYS A 91 -4.93 19.75 12.10
C LYS A 91 -5.83 19.52 10.89
N GLU A 92 -6.53 20.54 10.42
CA GLU A 92 -7.42 20.45 9.25
C GLU A 92 -6.65 20.12 7.96
N LEU A 93 -5.48 20.74 7.75
CA LEU A 93 -4.61 20.44 6.62
C LEU A 93 -4.06 19.01 6.68
N ALA A 94 -3.71 18.50 7.87
CA ALA A 94 -3.29 17.12 8.02
C ALA A 94 -4.45 16.15 7.72
N ALA A 95 -5.64 16.43 8.26
CA ALA A 95 -6.84 15.62 8.03
C ALA A 95 -7.26 15.58 6.54
N SER A 96 -7.09 16.69 5.81
CA SER A 96 -7.40 16.74 4.37
C SER A 96 -6.38 16.03 3.49
N ALA A 97 -5.11 15.98 3.90
CA ALA A 97 -4.06 15.26 3.16
C ALA A 97 -4.14 13.72 3.29
N ILE A 98 -4.73 13.20 4.37
CA ILE A 98 -4.85 11.75 4.61
C ILE A 98 -5.65 11.04 3.50
N PRO A 99 -6.86 11.50 3.09
CA PRO A 99 -7.60 10.94 1.98
C PRO A 99 -6.82 10.86 0.66
N ASP A 100 -6.03 11.88 0.33
CA ASP A 100 -5.25 11.94 -0.91
C ASP A 100 -4.15 10.86 -0.91
N ILE A 101 -3.39 10.76 0.19
CA ILE A 101 -2.38 9.71 0.37
C ILE A 101 -3.04 8.32 0.31
N ASN A 102 -4.21 8.15 0.93
CA ASN A 102 -4.96 6.89 0.87
C ASN A 102 -5.39 6.52 -0.56
N ALA A 103 -5.77 7.50 -1.38
CA ALA A 103 -6.08 7.27 -2.78
C ALA A 103 -4.83 6.82 -3.55
N GLU A 104 -3.70 7.50 -3.37
CA GLU A 104 -2.43 7.11 -3.99
C GLU A 104 -1.96 5.71 -3.57
N ILE A 105 -2.19 5.33 -2.30
CA ILE A 105 -1.90 3.98 -1.80
C ILE A 105 -2.74 2.95 -2.55
N ARG A 106 -4.06 3.18 -2.70
CA ARG A 106 -4.94 2.27 -3.44
C ARG A 106 -4.50 2.10 -4.88
N ASP A 107 -4.21 3.20 -5.57
CA ASP A 107 -3.74 3.18 -6.95
C ASP A 107 -2.42 2.42 -7.08
N THR A 108 -1.50 2.63 -6.14
CA THR A 108 -0.19 1.94 -6.12
C THR A 108 -0.35 0.44 -5.85
N VAL A 109 -1.32 0.03 -5.01
CA VAL A 109 -1.65 -1.39 -4.78
C VAL A 109 -2.16 -2.04 -6.06
N ASP A 110 -3.06 -1.37 -6.79
CA ASP A 110 -3.59 -1.91 -8.04
C ASP A 110 -2.54 -1.97 -9.14
N GLN A 111 -1.65 -0.97 -9.22
CA GLN A 111 -0.46 -1.01 -10.09
C GLN A 111 0.47 -2.17 -9.74
N SER A 112 0.73 -2.41 -8.45
CA SER A 112 1.54 -3.53 -7.98
C SER A 112 0.93 -4.89 -8.37
N ARG A 113 -0.39 -5.05 -8.23
CA ARG A 113 -1.11 -6.25 -8.68
C ARG A 113 -1.03 -6.45 -10.18
N ALA A 114 -1.16 -5.39 -10.96
CA ALA A 114 -1.01 -5.45 -12.42
C ALA A 114 0.44 -5.83 -12.82
N ALA A 115 1.44 -5.20 -12.21
CA ALA A 115 2.85 -5.48 -12.47
C ALA A 115 3.21 -6.93 -12.10
N THR A 116 2.74 -7.42 -10.95
CA THR A 116 2.93 -8.82 -10.51
C THR A 116 2.35 -9.80 -11.53
N ARG A 117 1.11 -9.56 -11.99
CA ARG A 117 0.48 -10.41 -13.02
C ARG A 117 1.28 -10.44 -14.31
N ASN A 118 1.69 -9.27 -14.81
CA ASN A 118 2.48 -9.19 -16.05
C ASN A 118 3.83 -9.90 -15.91
N TYR A 119 4.49 -9.73 -14.78
CA TYR A 119 5.74 -10.41 -14.48
C TYR A 119 5.56 -11.93 -14.46
N CYS A 120 4.59 -12.45 -13.69
CA CYS A 120 4.32 -13.89 -13.62
C CYS A 120 3.94 -14.48 -14.98
N MET A 121 3.17 -13.76 -15.81
CA MET A 121 2.83 -14.20 -17.16
C MET A 121 4.07 -14.26 -18.07
N GLY A 122 4.98 -13.28 -17.95
CA GLY A 122 6.24 -13.29 -18.67
C GLY A 122 7.14 -14.46 -18.26
N VAL A 123 7.31 -14.70 -16.96
CA VAL A 123 8.10 -15.84 -16.44
C VAL A 123 7.47 -17.17 -16.85
N LYS A 124 6.13 -17.30 -16.76
CA LYS A 124 5.42 -18.48 -17.27
C LYS A 124 5.76 -18.74 -18.74
N GLN A 125 5.71 -17.70 -19.59
CA GLN A 125 6.01 -17.86 -21.01
C GLN A 125 7.47 -18.29 -21.22
N GLN A 126 8.41 -17.70 -20.49
CA GLN A 126 9.83 -18.10 -20.54
C GLN A 126 10.04 -19.57 -20.14
N ILE A 127 9.34 -20.04 -19.10
CA ILE A 127 9.39 -21.45 -18.68
C ILE A 127 8.85 -22.35 -19.80
N ILE A 128 7.71 -22.00 -20.40
CA ILE A 128 7.12 -22.75 -21.52
C ILE A 128 8.07 -22.81 -22.71
N ASP A 129 8.70 -21.68 -23.05
CA ASP A 129 9.65 -21.58 -24.15
C ASP A 129 10.95 -22.37 -23.87
N SER A 130 11.26 -22.65 -22.61
CA SER A 130 12.41 -23.46 -22.17
C SER A 130 12.15 -24.98 -22.13
N ILE A 131 10.91 -25.42 -22.37
CA ILE A 131 10.59 -26.86 -22.39
C ILE A 131 11.38 -27.53 -23.50
N ASP A 132 12.22 -28.49 -23.10
CA ASP A 132 13.16 -29.20 -23.96
C ASP A 132 12.47 -29.81 -25.21
N ASP A 133 13.03 -29.54 -26.39
CA ASP A 133 12.52 -30.06 -27.67
C ASP A 133 12.48 -31.59 -27.72
N LYS A 134 13.35 -32.27 -26.97
CA LYS A 134 13.34 -33.74 -26.80
C LYS A 134 12.10 -34.19 -26.04
N ILE A 135 11.69 -33.48 -24.99
CA ILE A 135 10.44 -33.79 -24.26
C ILE A 135 9.26 -33.62 -25.22
N ARG A 136 9.22 -32.50 -25.94
CA ARG A 136 8.19 -32.22 -26.95
C ARG A 136 8.12 -33.34 -28.00
N LYS A 137 9.26 -33.73 -28.58
CA LYS A 137 9.36 -34.79 -29.59
C LYS A 137 8.91 -36.15 -29.04
N THR A 138 9.33 -36.50 -27.83
CA THR A 138 8.97 -37.76 -27.18
C THR A 138 7.46 -37.86 -26.94
N LEU A 139 6.82 -36.77 -26.49
CA LEU A 139 5.37 -36.71 -26.31
C LEU A 139 4.62 -36.85 -27.64
N ILE A 140 5.12 -36.25 -28.72
CA ILE A 140 4.54 -36.39 -30.06
C ILE A 140 4.66 -37.83 -30.57
N GLU A 141 5.81 -38.49 -30.39
CA GLU A 141 6.01 -39.89 -30.78
C GLU A 141 5.09 -40.84 -30.00
N ALA A 142 4.98 -40.66 -28.68
CA ALA A 142 4.08 -41.43 -27.85
C ALA A 142 2.60 -41.21 -28.22
N TYR A 143 2.20 -39.97 -28.52
CA TYR A 143 0.85 -39.68 -28.99
C TYR A 143 0.55 -40.30 -30.37
N ALA A 144 1.53 -40.28 -31.28
CA ALA A 144 1.40 -40.90 -32.59
C ALA A 144 1.17 -42.41 -32.48
N ALA A 145 1.85 -43.10 -31.56
CA ALA A 145 1.67 -44.54 -31.33
C ALA A 145 0.22 -44.91 -30.94
N VAL A 146 -0.46 -44.05 -30.17
CA VAL A 146 -1.88 -44.24 -29.78
C VAL A 146 -2.84 -43.93 -30.95
N LYS A 147 -2.37 -43.26 -32.00
CA LYS A 147 -3.16 -42.88 -33.19
C LYS A 147 -2.98 -43.81 -34.39
N ILE A 148 -1.96 -44.66 -34.41
CA ILE A 148 -1.78 -45.65 -35.47
C ILE A 148 -2.94 -46.68 -35.39
N PRO A 149 -3.74 -46.87 -36.46
CA PRO A 149 -4.81 -47.86 -36.45
C PRO A 149 -4.27 -49.29 -36.31
N GLY A 150 -4.85 -50.10 -35.41
CA GLY A 150 -4.53 -51.52 -35.21
C GLY A 150 -5.65 -52.25 -34.46
N GLU A 151 -5.54 -53.59 -34.31
CA GLU A 151 -6.57 -54.48 -33.72
C GLU A 151 -6.99 -54.13 -32.27
N TYR A 152 -6.23 -53.27 -31.59
CA TYR A 152 -6.54 -52.73 -30.27
C TYR A 152 -6.88 -51.24 -30.33
N SER A 153 -7.63 -50.79 -31.35
CA SER A 153 -8.20 -49.45 -31.36
C SER A 153 -9.21 -49.33 -30.22
N ILE A 154 -8.73 -48.97 -29.03
CA ILE A 154 -9.54 -48.74 -27.85
C ILE A 154 -10.53 -47.64 -28.23
N HIS A 155 -11.81 -47.99 -28.26
CA HIS A 155 -12.90 -47.07 -28.56
C HIS A 155 -12.85 -45.88 -27.59
N GLY A 156 -12.50 -44.72 -28.13
CA GLY A 156 -12.47 -43.44 -27.44
C GLY A 156 -11.53 -42.49 -28.15
N GLU A 157 -12.01 -41.34 -28.59
CA GLU A 157 -11.17 -40.31 -29.22
C GLU A 157 -10.19 -39.74 -28.18
N THR A 158 -9.02 -40.35 -28.01
CA THR A 158 -7.95 -39.77 -27.19
C THR A 158 -7.45 -38.51 -27.88
N ASN A 159 -8.00 -37.36 -27.50
CA ASN A 159 -7.49 -36.07 -27.91
C ASN A 159 -6.21 -35.72 -27.13
N TRP A 160 -5.46 -34.72 -27.60
CA TRP A 160 -4.17 -34.34 -27.00
C TRP A 160 -4.29 -34.01 -25.51
N THR A 161 -5.35 -33.33 -25.10
CA THR A 161 -5.59 -32.97 -23.70
C THR A 161 -5.68 -34.21 -22.80
N LYS A 162 -6.48 -35.20 -23.19
CA LYS A 162 -6.63 -36.44 -22.41
C LYS A 162 -5.31 -37.21 -22.30
N PHE A 163 -4.57 -37.31 -23.41
CA PHE A 163 -3.24 -37.93 -23.41
C PHE A 163 -2.26 -37.22 -22.46
N ILE A 164 -2.20 -35.88 -22.51
CA ILE A 164 -1.31 -35.12 -21.64
C ILE A 164 -1.70 -35.28 -20.17
N THR A 165 -2.98 -35.33 -19.83
CA THR A 165 -3.43 -35.57 -18.44
C THR A 165 -3.11 -36.98 -17.95
N GLU A 166 -3.02 -37.98 -18.84
CA GLU A 166 -2.56 -39.33 -18.50
C GLU A 166 -1.04 -39.39 -18.25
N VAL A 167 -0.25 -38.65 -19.04
CA VAL A 167 1.21 -38.57 -18.88
C VAL A 167 1.62 -37.69 -17.69
N PHE A 168 0.90 -36.59 -17.49
CA PHE A 168 1.09 -35.61 -16.42
C PHE A 168 -0.24 -35.44 -15.66
N PRO A 169 -0.52 -36.30 -14.67
CA PRO A 169 -1.72 -36.14 -13.85
C PRO A 169 -1.70 -34.79 -13.14
N GLU A 170 -2.89 -34.29 -12.81
CA GLU A 170 -3.02 -33.01 -12.12
C GLU A 170 -2.16 -33.00 -10.83
N PRO A 171 -1.33 -31.97 -10.63
CA PRO A 171 -0.46 -31.91 -9.46
C PRO A 171 -1.29 -31.81 -8.18
N VAL A 172 -0.87 -32.51 -7.13
CA VAL A 172 -1.56 -32.47 -5.83
C VAL A 172 -1.34 -31.14 -5.13
N ALA A 173 -2.33 -30.69 -4.34
CA ALA A 173 -2.31 -29.38 -3.68
C ALA A 173 -1.03 -29.06 -2.86
N PRO A 174 -0.42 -30.02 -2.12
CA PRO A 174 0.83 -29.77 -1.41
C PRO A 174 2.01 -29.39 -2.32
N ASP A 175 2.14 -30.05 -3.47
CA ASP A 175 3.23 -29.81 -4.42
C ASP A 175 3.06 -28.46 -5.11
N VAL A 176 1.82 -28.13 -5.48
CA VAL A 176 1.48 -26.80 -6.04
C VAL A 176 1.80 -25.69 -5.05
N LYS A 177 1.45 -25.88 -3.77
CA LYS A 177 1.76 -24.89 -2.73
C LYS A 177 3.26 -24.71 -2.56
N LYS A 178 4.03 -25.80 -2.48
CA LYS A 178 5.48 -25.76 -2.39
C LYS A 178 6.10 -25.01 -3.58
N ALA A 179 5.67 -25.32 -4.79
CA ALA A 179 6.14 -24.64 -6.00
C ALA A 179 5.80 -23.14 -6.01
N ILE A 180 4.61 -22.75 -5.53
CA ILE A 180 4.23 -21.34 -5.37
C ILE A 180 5.15 -20.63 -4.38
N ASP A 181 5.45 -21.25 -3.25
CA ASP A 181 6.30 -20.65 -2.20
C ASP A 181 7.75 -20.51 -2.68
N GLU A 182 8.29 -21.51 -3.38
CA GLU A 182 9.60 -21.47 -4.03
C GLU A 182 9.66 -20.37 -5.10
N PHE A 183 8.63 -20.29 -5.96
CA PHE A 183 8.53 -19.26 -6.99
C PHE A 183 8.50 -17.84 -6.38
N LYS A 184 7.73 -17.64 -5.31
CA LYS A 184 7.71 -16.35 -4.60
C LYS A 184 9.06 -15.98 -4.01
N ALA A 185 9.76 -16.95 -3.42
CA ALA A 185 11.08 -16.73 -2.83
C ALA A 185 12.13 -16.37 -3.89
N GLU A 186 12.17 -17.11 -5.00
CA GLU A 186 13.10 -16.87 -6.11
C GLU A 186 12.88 -15.51 -6.76
N HIS A 187 11.61 -15.16 -7.00
CA HIS A 187 11.25 -13.95 -7.74
C HIS A 187 10.97 -12.72 -6.85
N LYS A 188 11.06 -12.87 -5.52
CA LYS A 188 10.85 -11.81 -4.52
C LYS A 188 9.50 -11.09 -4.67
N ILE A 189 8.45 -11.83 -5.01
CA ILE A 189 7.08 -11.31 -5.18
C ILE A 189 6.28 -11.41 -3.89
#